data_AF-A0A6A9SS43-F1
#
_entry.id   AF-A0A6A9SS43-F1
#
_cell.length_a   1.000
_cell.length_b   1.000
_cell.length_c   1.000
_cell.angle_alpha   90.00
_cell.angle_beta   90.00
_cell.angle_gamma   90.00
#
_symmetry.space_group_name_H-M   'P 1'
#
loop_
_entity.id
_entity.type
_entity.pdbx_description
1 polymer ?
#
loop_
_entity_poly.entity_id
_entity_poly.type
_entity_poly.pdbx_seq_one_letter_code
_entity_poly.pdbx_strand_id
1 'polypeptide(L)'
;MLDSEAVVLAGHGSRREKSNEQVRTLAANLEGRLGLPVDAGFIELADPSISEAIGSLAPSATDVTVIPLSLFAASHVKADVPLVVNEARSEHDVSVHNGRHLGVHPAIVELLDDRAAAVEASLGVDREDDDVVVVVCARGSSDPDSNADVHKLARLLYEGRGFAGVEASFIGVTEPLLDETLHTVAKRRPDAVVVLPYMLGDGVLTERVREGAAEFDADYPYVDAGCGEPLGTDDRLLEVLADRFEEARAGDVSMSCDTCKYKVEMDGFEDDSGGARAMLRAMTHRAAHADRSEIDDEPHVHDAPEKHVAVCTNRTCAGDGAATVLERLRQAVRECDVDARITRSSCLGQCGDGPNVAVYPDGVWYGEVSPDDADRIATSLGTDRIVSELVSQTL
;
A
#
# COMPACT_ATOMS: atom_id res chain seq x y z
N MET A 1 -7.63 13.05 39.13
CA MET A 1 -8.23 12.13 38.15
C MET A 1 -7.05 11.37 37.59
N LEU A 2 -7.02 10.05 37.72
CA LEU A 2 -5.91 9.28 37.15
C LEU A 2 -6.04 9.42 35.63
N ASP A 3 -4.96 9.83 34.95
CA ASP A 3 -4.84 9.78 33.50
C ASP A 3 -5.12 8.34 33.07
N SER A 4 -6.31 8.08 32.53
CA SER A 4 -6.73 6.74 32.14
C SER A 4 -6.47 6.59 30.65
N GLU A 5 -5.44 5.81 30.32
CA GLU A 5 -5.02 5.55 28.94
C GLU A 5 -5.69 4.27 28.44
N ALA A 6 -6.03 4.22 27.15
CA ALA A 6 -6.55 3.02 26.49
C ALA A 6 -6.00 2.90 25.07
N VAL A 7 -6.04 1.69 24.51
CA VAL A 7 -5.56 1.40 23.16
C VAL A 7 -6.65 0.75 22.32
N VAL A 8 -6.72 1.14 21.06
CA VAL A 8 -7.48 0.42 20.03
C VAL A 8 -6.49 -0.21 19.06
N LEU A 9 -6.44 -1.54 19.04
CA LEU A 9 -5.68 -2.28 18.04
C LEU A 9 -6.51 -2.36 16.75
N ALA A 10 -6.12 -1.58 15.76
CA ALA A 10 -6.83 -1.43 14.50
C ALA A 10 -6.43 -2.52 13.49
N GLY A 11 -7.19 -3.61 13.44
CA GLY A 11 -7.07 -4.64 12.41
C GLY A 11 -7.73 -4.22 11.09
N HIS A 12 -7.30 -4.80 9.98
CA HIS A 12 -8.00 -4.61 8.70
C HIS A 12 -9.41 -5.20 8.74
N GLY A 13 -9.54 -6.41 9.29
CA GLY A 13 -10.76 -7.20 9.34
C GLY A 13 -10.84 -8.22 8.20
N SER A 14 -11.58 -9.29 8.42
CA SER A 14 -11.67 -10.42 7.51
C SER A 14 -13.06 -11.04 7.52
N ARG A 15 -13.49 -11.57 6.38
CA ARG A 15 -14.68 -12.44 6.31
C ARG A 15 -14.50 -13.75 7.09
N ARG A 16 -13.25 -14.14 7.40
CA ARG A 16 -12.96 -15.34 8.19
C ARG A 16 -12.88 -14.97 9.67
N GLU A 17 -13.84 -15.44 10.45
CA GLU A 17 -13.92 -15.08 11.87
C GLU A 17 -12.68 -15.52 12.68
N LYS A 18 -12.08 -16.66 12.33
CA LYS A 18 -10.82 -17.12 12.92
C LYS A 18 -9.69 -16.07 12.82
N SER A 19 -9.64 -15.31 11.72
CA SER A 19 -8.65 -14.24 11.56
C SER A 19 -8.95 -13.04 12.47
N ASN A 20 -10.22 -12.72 12.67
CA ASN A 20 -10.65 -11.64 13.56
C ASN A 20 -10.39 -12.01 15.04
N GLU A 21 -10.62 -13.27 15.41
CA GLU A 21 -10.28 -13.81 16.74
C GLU A 21 -8.79 -13.71 17.06
N GLN A 22 -7.89 -13.87 16.07
CA GLN A 22 -6.45 -13.68 16.27
C GLN A 22 -6.12 -12.22 16.63
N VAL A 23 -6.76 -11.24 15.97
CA VAL A 23 -6.58 -9.82 16.30
C VAL A 23 -7.08 -9.53 17.72
N ARG A 24 -8.25 -10.07 18.10
CA ARG A 24 -8.79 -9.92 19.47
C ARG A 24 -7.89 -10.58 20.52
N THR A 25 -7.28 -11.71 20.19
CA THR A 25 -6.32 -12.39 21.06
C THR A 25 -5.05 -11.55 21.24
N LEU A 26 -4.53 -10.95 20.16
CA LEU A 26 -3.40 -10.03 20.24
C LEU A 26 -3.74 -8.78 21.08
N ALA A 27 -4.94 -8.22 20.95
CA ALA A 27 -5.40 -7.11 21.78
C ALA A 27 -5.43 -7.48 23.27
N ALA A 28 -6.00 -8.63 23.63
CA ALA A 28 -6.01 -9.12 25.02
C ALA A 28 -4.60 -9.39 25.57
N ASN A 29 -3.69 -9.92 24.76
CA ASN A 29 -2.30 -10.12 25.16
C ASN A 29 -1.57 -8.78 25.35
N LEU A 30 -1.85 -7.80 24.50
CA LEU A 30 -1.30 -6.45 24.61
C LEU A 30 -1.83 -5.74 25.86
N GLU A 31 -3.12 -5.91 26.21
CA GLU A 31 -3.70 -5.44 27.47
C GLU A 31 -2.94 -6.00 28.67
N GLY A 32 -2.70 -7.33 28.69
CA GLY A 32 -1.92 -7.96 29.74
C GLY A 32 -0.48 -7.42 29.85
N ARG A 33 0.13 -7.04 28.72
CA ARG A 33 1.50 -6.51 28.67
C ARG A 33 1.57 -5.05 29.12
N LEU A 34 0.65 -4.20 28.66
CA LEU A 34 0.65 -2.77 28.96
C LEU A 34 0.01 -2.44 30.31
N GLY A 35 -0.86 -3.31 30.83
CA GLY A 35 -1.59 -3.06 32.07
C GLY A 35 -2.66 -1.97 31.96
N LEU A 36 -3.14 -1.70 30.75
CA LEU A 36 -4.17 -0.70 30.43
C LEU A 36 -5.17 -1.28 29.42
N PRO A 37 -6.44 -0.82 29.39
CA PRO A 37 -7.48 -1.37 28.53
C PRO A 37 -7.10 -1.36 27.04
N VAL A 38 -7.27 -2.49 26.36
CA VAL A 38 -7.05 -2.62 24.92
C VAL A 38 -8.24 -3.31 24.26
N ASP A 39 -8.89 -2.62 23.31
CA ASP A 39 -9.92 -3.23 22.45
C ASP A 39 -9.40 -3.41 21.02
N ALA A 40 -9.95 -4.40 20.32
CA ALA A 40 -9.75 -4.55 18.88
C ALA A 40 -10.83 -3.80 18.12
N GLY A 41 -10.43 -3.02 17.11
CA GLY A 41 -11.33 -2.38 16.16
C GLY A 41 -10.94 -2.73 14.73
N PHE A 42 -11.90 -2.80 13.82
CA PHE A 42 -11.64 -3.22 12.44
C PHE A 42 -11.98 -2.12 11.43
N ILE A 43 -11.09 -1.95 10.44
CA ILE A 43 -11.26 -0.99 9.34
C ILE A 43 -12.50 -1.37 8.52
N GLU A 44 -12.63 -2.66 8.17
CA GLU A 44 -13.67 -3.20 7.32
C GLU A 44 -14.03 -4.64 7.70
N LEU A 45 -15.10 -5.20 7.12
CA LEU A 45 -15.47 -6.62 7.13
C LEU A 45 -15.76 -7.29 8.48
N ALA A 46 -15.47 -6.65 9.61
CA ALA A 46 -15.63 -7.21 10.95
C ALA A 46 -16.01 -6.13 11.95
N ASP A 47 -16.66 -6.54 13.04
CA ASP A 47 -17.09 -5.67 14.12
C ASP A 47 -16.31 -5.95 15.42
N PRO A 48 -16.14 -4.95 16.30
CA PRO A 48 -16.57 -3.55 16.13
C PRO A 48 -15.69 -2.77 15.15
N SER A 49 -16.22 -1.71 14.54
CA SER A 49 -15.42 -0.73 13.80
C SER A 49 -14.44 0.00 14.71
N ILE A 50 -13.40 0.61 14.13
CA ILE A 50 -12.47 1.46 14.91
C ILE A 50 -13.22 2.58 15.64
N SER A 51 -14.19 3.23 14.99
CA SER A 51 -15.01 4.27 15.61
C SER A 51 -15.80 3.75 16.82
N GLU A 52 -16.41 2.56 16.71
CA GLU A 52 -17.15 1.94 17.82
C GLU A 52 -16.23 1.53 18.97
N ALA A 53 -15.04 1.01 18.67
CA ALA A 53 -14.04 0.65 19.68
C ALA A 53 -13.47 1.90 20.40
N ILE A 54 -13.30 3.02 19.69
CA ILE A 54 -12.95 4.29 20.35
C ILE A 54 -14.11 4.74 21.24
N GLY A 55 -15.36 4.67 20.74
CA GLY A 55 -16.55 5.08 21.46
C GLY A 55 -16.85 4.24 22.72
N SER A 56 -16.45 2.97 22.76
CA SER A 56 -16.57 2.12 23.96
C SER A 56 -15.56 2.51 25.06
N LEU A 57 -14.36 2.93 24.67
CA LEU A 57 -13.26 3.27 25.58
C LEU A 57 -13.27 4.75 26.01
N ALA A 58 -13.76 5.66 25.18
CA ALA A 58 -13.76 7.10 25.44
C ALA A 58 -14.43 7.50 26.78
N PRO A 59 -15.52 6.87 27.26
CA PRO A 59 -16.13 7.23 28.55
C PRO A 59 -15.27 6.91 29.77
N SER A 60 -14.27 6.02 29.64
CA SER A 60 -13.40 5.57 30.75
C SER A 60 -11.93 5.98 30.58
N ALA A 61 -11.57 6.63 29.47
CA ALA A 61 -10.20 7.06 29.14
C ALA A 61 -10.11 8.58 28.97
N THR A 62 -8.97 9.18 29.31
CA THR A 62 -8.58 10.54 28.92
C THR A 62 -7.83 10.55 27.58
N ASP A 63 -7.12 9.46 27.31
CA ASP A 63 -6.27 9.29 26.13
C ASP A 63 -6.53 7.93 25.48
N VAL A 64 -6.82 7.93 24.17
CA VAL A 64 -7.03 6.72 23.38
C VAL A 64 -6.00 6.68 22.26
N THR A 65 -5.18 5.63 22.22
CA THR A 65 -4.18 5.45 21.16
C THR A 65 -4.64 4.38 20.17
N VAL A 66 -4.77 4.74 18.90
CA VAL A 66 -5.11 3.79 17.83
C VAL A 66 -3.84 3.27 17.18
N ILE A 67 -3.59 1.96 17.25
CA ILE A 67 -2.39 1.32 16.69
C ILE A 67 -2.79 0.41 15.53
N PRO A 68 -2.40 0.71 14.28
CA PRO A 68 -2.68 -0.16 13.14
C PRO A 68 -1.94 -1.49 13.24
N LEU A 69 -2.69 -2.59 13.30
CA LEU A 69 -2.15 -3.95 13.14
C LEU A 69 -1.97 -4.24 11.64
N SER A 70 -0.97 -3.60 11.05
CA SER A 70 -0.52 -3.82 9.67
C SER A 70 0.99 -4.01 9.63
N LEU A 71 1.47 -4.89 8.76
CA LEU A 71 2.91 -5.11 8.59
C LEU A 71 3.60 -3.91 7.96
N PHE A 72 2.99 -3.31 6.93
CA PHE A 72 3.48 -2.11 6.26
C PHE A 72 2.34 -1.10 6.02
N ALA A 73 2.72 0.16 5.77
CA ALA A 73 1.76 1.23 5.52
C ALA A 73 1.33 1.30 4.05
N ALA A 74 0.04 1.06 3.80
CA ALA A 74 -0.63 1.34 2.54
C ALA A 74 -1.82 2.29 2.78
N SER A 75 -2.78 2.36 1.83
CA SER A 75 -3.94 3.28 1.89
C SER A 75 -4.67 3.26 3.24
N HIS A 76 -4.95 2.09 3.82
CA HIS A 76 -5.67 2.02 5.09
C HIS A 76 -4.92 2.69 6.26
N VAL A 77 -3.62 2.47 6.36
CA VAL A 77 -2.78 3.08 7.41
C VAL A 77 -2.52 4.56 7.12
N LYS A 78 -2.34 4.92 5.84
CA LYS A 78 -1.95 6.26 5.42
C LYS A 78 -3.13 7.24 5.30
N ALA A 79 -4.35 6.74 5.10
CA ALA A 79 -5.54 7.57 4.86
C ALA A 79 -6.73 7.20 5.76
N ASP A 80 -7.14 5.93 5.81
CA ASP A 80 -8.39 5.55 6.48
C ASP A 80 -8.32 5.67 8.01
N VAL A 81 -7.28 5.11 8.64
CA VAL A 81 -7.10 5.22 10.11
C VAL A 81 -6.95 6.68 10.55
N PRO A 82 -6.09 7.52 9.92
CA PRO A 82 -6.02 8.94 10.24
C PRO A 82 -7.36 9.69 10.11
N LEU A 83 -8.19 9.33 9.12
CA LEU A 83 -9.51 9.92 8.96
C LEU A 83 -10.42 9.58 10.14
N VAL A 84 -10.49 8.29 10.52
CA VAL A 84 -11.27 7.84 11.68
C VAL A 84 -10.80 8.50 12.98
N VAL A 85 -9.48 8.61 13.18
CA VAL A 85 -8.92 9.28 14.36
C VAL A 85 -9.31 10.77 14.40
N ASN A 86 -9.26 11.47 13.25
CA ASN A 86 -9.63 12.89 13.21
C ASN A 86 -11.12 13.14 13.47
N GLU A 87 -11.99 12.24 13.00
CA GLU A 87 -13.42 12.29 13.33
C GLU A 87 -13.65 12.03 14.82
N ALA A 88 -13.02 10.99 15.38
CA ALA A 88 -13.14 10.66 16.80
C ALA A 88 -12.71 11.83 17.72
N ARG A 89 -11.69 12.60 17.33
CA ARG A 89 -11.27 13.83 18.03
C ARG A 89 -12.35 14.93 18.05
N SER A 90 -13.29 14.90 17.12
CA SER A 90 -14.39 15.86 17.03
C SER A 90 -15.66 15.36 17.75
N GLU A 91 -15.80 14.04 17.88
CA GLU A 91 -16.99 13.37 18.45
C GLU A 91 -16.87 13.10 19.95
N HIS A 92 -15.64 12.94 20.46
CA HIS A 92 -15.38 12.57 21.85
C HIS A 92 -14.50 13.61 22.55
N ASP A 93 -14.77 13.87 23.84
CA ASP A 93 -13.97 14.75 24.70
C ASP A 93 -12.75 14.01 25.28
N VAL A 94 -11.99 13.32 24.41
CA VAL A 94 -10.78 12.57 24.75
C VAL A 94 -9.65 12.87 23.77
N SER A 95 -8.41 12.80 24.22
CA SER A 95 -7.26 12.91 23.34
C SER A 95 -7.10 11.61 22.55
N VAL A 96 -7.22 11.67 21.22
CA VAL A 96 -7.00 10.49 20.37
C VAL A 96 -5.65 10.60 19.65
N HIS A 97 -4.77 9.62 19.90
CA HIS A 97 -3.44 9.52 19.29
C HIS A 97 -3.45 8.50 18.15
N ASN A 98 -2.71 8.81 17.09
CA ASN A 98 -2.55 7.89 15.95
C ASN A 98 -1.16 7.26 16.00
N GLY A 99 -1.08 5.98 16.32
CA GLY A 99 0.15 5.21 16.29
C GLY A 99 0.54 4.81 14.87
N ARG A 100 1.80 4.38 14.73
CA ARG A 100 2.26 3.77 13.48
C ARG A 100 1.99 2.28 13.45
N HIS A 101 1.97 1.75 12.23
CA HIS A 101 1.94 0.32 11.96
C HIS A 101 3.23 -0.38 12.44
N LEU A 102 3.26 -1.72 12.42
CA LEU A 102 4.40 -2.52 12.88
C LEU A 102 5.70 -2.10 12.19
N GLY A 103 5.66 -2.08 10.85
CA GLY A 103 6.75 -1.61 10.00
C GLY A 103 8.01 -2.46 10.14
N VAL A 104 9.15 -1.88 9.78
CA VAL A 104 10.46 -2.51 10.01
C VAL A 104 10.87 -2.28 11.47
N HIS A 105 11.11 -3.37 12.21
CA HIS A 105 11.48 -3.35 13.62
C HIS A 105 12.53 -4.44 13.94
N PRO A 106 13.54 -4.18 14.81
CA PRO A 106 14.54 -5.18 15.19
C PRO A 106 13.95 -6.51 15.66
N ALA A 107 12.91 -6.47 16.51
CA ALA A 107 12.25 -7.68 17.00
C ALA A 107 11.61 -8.52 15.87
N ILE A 108 11.17 -7.89 14.76
CA ILE A 108 10.64 -8.62 13.59
C ILE A 108 11.78 -9.25 12.79
N VAL A 109 12.93 -8.57 12.68
CA VAL A 109 14.11 -9.15 12.03
C VAL A 109 14.61 -10.37 12.80
N GLU A 110 14.66 -10.29 14.12
CA GLU A 110 15.00 -11.42 14.99
C GLU A 110 14.00 -12.56 14.87
N LEU A 111 12.70 -12.26 14.79
CA LEU A 111 11.66 -13.27 14.56
C LEU A 111 11.87 -13.97 13.21
N LEU A 112 12.15 -13.23 12.14
CA LEU A 112 12.42 -13.83 10.83
C LEU A 112 13.68 -14.69 10.83
N ASP A 113 14.71 -14.29 11.58
CA ASP A 113 15.93 -15.07 11.73
C ASP A 113 15.68 -16.41 12.42
N ASP A 114 14.87 -16.42 13.50
CA ASP A 114 14.45 -17.66 14.16
C ASP A 114 13.61 -18.55 13.23
N ARG A 115 12.73 -17.95 12.42
CA ARG A 115 11.95 -18.69 11.42
C ARG A 115 12.88 -19.31 10.38
N ALA A 116 13.93 -18.60 9.96
CA ALA A 116 14.92 -19.14 9.04
C ALA A 116 15.71 -20.29 9.67
N ALA A 117 16.21 -20.11 10.88
CA ALA A 117 16.96 -21.12 11.62
C ALA A 117 16.14 -22.41 11.84
N ALA A 118 14.83 -22.28 12.07
CA ALA A 118 13.95 -23.44 12.18
C ALA A 118 13.86 -24.23 10.86
N VAL A 119 13.85 -23.55 9.71
CA VAL A 119 13.85 -24.21 8.39
C VAL A 119 15.21 -24.85 8.12
N GLU A 120 16.31 -24.15 8.39
CA GLU A 120 17.68 -24.69 8.25
C GLU A 120 17.85 -25.99 9.04
N ALA A 121 17.41 -26.00 10.30
CA ALA A 121 17.44 -27.20 11.13
C ALA A 121 16.59 -28.35 10.55
N SER A 122 15.48 -28.03 9.87
CA SER A 122 14.63 -29.04 9.22
C SER A 122 15.24 -29.61 7.94
N LEU A 123 16.02 -28.81 7.21
CA LEU A 123 16.77 -29.21 6.02
C LEU A 123 18.11 -29.88 6.37
N GLY A 124 18.62 -29.65 7.58
CA GLY A 124 19.90 -30.18 8.04
C GLY A 124 21.11 -29.40 7.50
N VAL A 125 20.91 -28.11 7.19
CA VAL A 125 21.96 -27.19 6.71
C VAL A 125 22.38 -26.22 7.81
N ASP A 126 23.61 -25.73 7.73
CA ASP A 126 24.17 -24.71 8.61
C ASP A 126 24.72 -23.57 7.77
N ARG A 127 24.10 -22.38 7.87
CA ARG A 127 24.52 -21.19 7.12
C ARG A 127 25.96 -20.72 7.39
N GLU A 128 26.63 -21.23 8.42
CA GLU A 128 28.07 -20.97 8.63
C GLU A 128 28.97 -21.80 7.69
N ASP A 129 28.49 -22.97 7.26
CA ASP A 129 29.23 -23.93 6.44
C ASP A 129 28.65 -24.10 5.02
N ASP A 130 27.36 -23.78 4.83
CA ASP A 130 26.57 -23.96 3.61
C ASP A 130 26.11 -22.60 3.04
N ASP A 131 26.03 -22.49 1.70
CA ASP A 131 25.49 -21.31 1.02
C ASP A 131 23.96 -21.29 1.13
N VAL A 132 23.44 -20.69 2.20
CA VAL A 132 21.98 -20.55 2.44
C VAL A 132 21.46 -19.20 1.95
N VAL A 133 20.44 -19.21 1.09
CA VAL A 133 19.75 -18.01 0.61
C VAL A 133 18.32 -17.94 1.18
N VAL A 134 17.94 -16.80 1.75
CA VAL A 134 16.58 -16.56 2.24
C VAL A 134 15.77 -15.79 1.21
N VAL A 135 14.50 -16.15 1.03
CA VAL A 135 13.53 -15.40 0.24
C VAL A 135 12.38 -14.96 1.15
N VAL A 136 12.31 -13.66 1.45
CA VAL A 136 11.21 -13.07 2.24
C VAL A 136 10.06 -12.77 1.30
N CYS A 137 8.97 -13.54 1.40
CA CYS A 137 7.81 -13.40 0.52
C CYS A 137 6.68 -12.63 1.20
N ALA A 138 6.42 -11.42 0.74
CA ALA A 138 5.33 -10.58 1.22
C ALA A 138 4.11 -10.63 0.28
N ARG A 139 2.99 -10.03 0.70
CA ARG A 139 1.79 -9.95 -0.15
C ARG A 139 1.98 -9.09 -1.39
N GLY A 140 2.75 -8.01 -1.27
CA GLY A 140 2.83 -6.92 -2.25
C GLY A 140 1.72 -5.88 -2.07
N SER A 141 2.00 -4.66 -2.51
CA SER A 141 1.08 -3.51 -2.45
C SER A 141 1.15 -2.67 -3.72
N SER A 142 0.10 -1.90 -4.00
CA SER A 142 0.14 -0.81 -4.98
C SER A 142 0.79 0.46 -4.41
N ASP A 143 1.15 0.45 -3.13
CA ASP A 143 1.93 1.49 -2.48
C ASP A 143 3.44 1.16 -2.54
N PRO A 144 4.25 2.02 -3.20
CA PRO A 144 5.67 1.74 -3.38
C PRO A 144 6.48 1.79 -2.07
N ASP A 145 6.11 2.61 -1.09
CA ASP A 145 6.82 2.63 0.21
C ASP A 145 6.63 1.29 0.93
N SER A 146 5.41 0.75 0.87
CA SER A 146 5.09 -0.56 1.46
C SER A 146 5.96 -1.66 0.86
N ASN A 147 6.23 -1.61 -0.45
CA ASN A 147 7.08 -2.58 -1.13
C ASN A 147 8.57 -2.34 -0.80
N ALA A 148 8.99 -1.08 -0.74
CA ALA A 148 10.36 -0.71 -0.37
C ALA A 148 10.74 -1.16 1.04
N ASP A 149 9.80 -1.11 2.00
CA ASP A 149 10.03 -1.60 3.36
C ASP A 149 10.30 -3.11 3.40
N VAL A 150 9.77 -3.91 2.46
CA VAL A 150 10.08 -5.34 2.34
C VAL A 150 11.53 -5.54 1.92
N HIS A 151 12.00 -4.76 0.95
CA HIS A 151 13.41 -4.78 0.54
C HIS A 151 14.34 -4.30 1.67
N LYS A 152 13.94 -3.28 2.41
CA LYS A 152 14.67 -2.82 3.60
C LYS A 152 14.74 -3.91 4.67
N LEU A 153 13.63 -4.59 4.93
CA LEU A 153 13.57 -5.69 5.88
C LEU A 153 14.48 -6.85 5.45
N ALA A 154 14.40 -7.27 4.19
CA ALA A 154 15.29 -8.29 3.61
C ALA A 154 16.77 -7.90 3.75
N ARG A 155 17.11 -6.63 3.47
CA ARG A 155 18.48 -6.15 3.66
C ARG A 155 18.92 -6.19 5.11
N LEU A 156 18.09 -5.78 6.05
CA LEU A 156 18.42 -5.83 7.48
C LEU A 156 18.54 -7.26 8.01
N LEU A 157 17.76 -8.20 7.46
CA LEU A 157 17.89 -9.62 7.78
C LEU A 157 19.22 -10.18 7.27
N TYR A 158 19.64 -9.81 6.05
CA TYR A 158 20.93 -10.21 5.49
C TYR A 158 22.13 -9.77 6.34
N GLU A 159 22.15 -8.51 6.75
CA GLU A 159 23.32 -7.90 7.39
C GLU A 159 23.65 -8.58 8.73
N GLY A 160 24.83 -9.20 8.80
CA GLY A 160 25.38 -9.75 10.04
C GLY A 160 24.88 -11.14 10.45
N ARG A 161 24.23 -11.91 9.56
CA ARG A 161 23.61 -13.22 9.88
C ARG A 161 24.10 -14.42 9.08
N GLY A 162 25.19 -14.29 8.33
CA GLY A 162 25.85 -15.42 7.65
C GLY A 162 25.18 -15.91 6.36
N PHE A 163 23.97 -15.47 6.03
CA PHE A 163 23.30 -15.85 4.78
C PHE A 163 24.13 -15.49 3.54
N ALA A 164 24.16 -16.40 2.56
CA ALA A 164 24.74 -16.13 1.23
C ALA A 164 23.94 -15.07 0.47
N GLY A 165 22.65 -14.92 0.79
CA GLY A 165 21.80 -13.83 0.29
C GLY A 165 20.45 -13.78 0.98
N VAL A 166 19.81 -12.61 0.95
CA VAL A 166 18.39 -12.45 1.31
C VAL A 166 17.71 -11.62 0.23
N GLU A 167 16.73 -12.21 -0.44
CA GLU A 167 15.96 -11.57 -1.51
C GLU A 167 14.54 -11.28 -1.02
N ALA A 168 13.99 -10.13 -1.41
CA ALA A 168 12.58 -9.83 -1.20
C ALA A 168 11.78 -10.24 -2.43
N SER A 169 10.63 -10.88 -2.20
CA SER A 169 9.70 -11.27 -3.26
C SER A 169 8.25 -11.05 -2.83
N PHE A 170 7.36 -11.19 -3.80
CA PHE A 170 5.93 -10.97 -3.59
C PHE A 170 5.10 -12.14 -4.13
N ILE A 171 4.04 -12.49 -3.41
CA ILE A 171 3.09 -13.50 -3.88
C ILE A 171 2.08 -12.92 -4.90
N GLY A 172 2.05 -11.60 -5.06
CA GLY A 172 1.23 -10.90 -6.04
C GLY A 172 1.27 -9.38 -5.90
N VAL A 173 0.37 -8.69 -6.61
CA VAL A 173 0.20 -7.22 -6.66
C VAL A 173 1.37 -6.45 -7.28
N THR A 174 2.61 -6.84 -6.98
CA THR A 174 3.83 -6.21 -7.44
C THR A 174 4.91 -7.26 -7.70
N GLU A 175 6.02 -6.82 -8.28
CA GLU A 175 7.13 -7.66 -8.73
C GLU A 175 8.40 -7.35 -7.90
N PRO A 176 9.35 -8.29 -7.79
CA PRO A 176 9.40 -9.61 -8.43
C PRO A 176 8.51 -10.65 -7.75
N LEU A 177 7.90 -11.55 -8.54
CA LEU A 177 7.08 -12.63 -8.00
C LEU A 177 7.95 -13.72 -7.33
N LEU A 178 7.35 -14.49 -6.43
CA LEU A 178 8.04 -15.56 -5.69
C LEU A 178 8.72 -16.57 -6.62
N ASP A 179 8.01 -17.06 -7.62
CA ASP A 179 8.49 -18.03 -8.62
C ASP A 179 9.66 -17.47 -9.44
N GLU A 180 9.56 -16.22 -9.90
CA GLU A 180 10.63 -15.53 -10.63
C GLU A 180 11.88 -15.34 -9.77
N THR A 181 11.68 -14.99 -8.51
CA THR A 181 12.76 -14.79 -7.53
C THR A 181 13.47 -16.12 -7.26
N LEU A 182 12.72 -17.18 -6.98
CA LEU A 182 13.26 -18.52 -6.73
C LEU A 182 14.02 -19.04 -7.95
N HIS A 183 13.48 -18.88 -9.16
CA HIS A 183 14.17 -19.25 -10.40
C HIS A 183 15.49 -18.47 -10.59
N THR A 184 15.52 -17.20 -10.18
CA THR A 184 16.73 -16.37 -10.23
C THR A 184 17.76 -16.80 -9.19
N VAL A 185 17.32 -17.12 -7.97
CA VAL A 185 18.17 -17.63 -6.89
C VAL A 185 18.81 -18.98 -7.26
N ALA A 186 18.05 -19.91 -7.84
CA ALA A 186 18.55 -21.23 -8.27
C ALA A 186 19.76 -21.15 -9.22
N LYS A 187 19.86 -20.09 -10.04
CA LYS A 187 21.00 -19.89 -10.96
C LYS A 187 22.32 -19.70 -10.23
N ARG A 188 22.29 -19.23 -8.97
CA ARG A 188 23.47 -19.11 -8.11
C ARG A 188 23.92 -20.45 -7.53
N ARG A 189 23.06 -21.48 -7.58
CA ARG A 189 23.27 -22.82 -7.01
C ARG A 189 23.66 -22.79 -5.52
N PRO A 190 22.85 -22.15 -4.66
CA PRO A 190 23.03 -22.26 -3.21
C PRO A 190 22.82 -23.71 -2.77
N ASP A 191 23.36 -24.07 -1.61
CA ASP A 191 23.13 -25.38 -0.99
C ASP A 191 21.67 -25.48 -0.51
N ALA A 192 21.10 -24.37 0.01
CA ALA A 192 19.69 -24.32 0.41
C ALA A 192 19.00 -22.98 0.18
N VAL A 193 17.68 -23.04 0.02
CA VAL A 193 16.78 -21.88 -0.06
C VAL A 193 15.71 -21.94 1.02
N VAL A 194 15.66 -20.89 1.84
CA VAL A 194 14.68 -20.74 2.92
C VAL A 194 13.64 -19.69 2.53
N VAL A 195 12.39 -20.11 2.34
CA VAL A 195 11.29 -19.20 2.01
C VAL A 195 10.55 -18.78 3.29
N LEU A 196 10.47 -17.48 3.55
CA LEU A 196 9.80 -16.94 4.74
C LEU A 196 8.52 -16.20 4.33
N PRO A 197 7.32 -16.72 4.67
CA PRO A 197 6.07 -16.00 4.43
C PRO A 197 5.94 -14.83 5.41
N TYR A 198 6.09 -13.60 4.90
CA TYR A 198 5.93 -12.39 5.68
C TYR A 198 4.44 -12.00 5.82
N MET A 199 3.73 -12.76 6.64
CA MET A 199 2.29 -12.65 6.91
C MET A 199 2.01 -12.72 8.42
N LEU A 200 0.95 -12.06 8.89
CA LEU A 200 0.51 -12.16 10.29
C LEU A 200 -0.18 -13.48 10.61
N GLY A 201 -0.86 -14.09 9.64
CA GLY A 201 -1.72 -15.24 9.87
C GLY A 201 -1.43 -16.39 8.93
N ASP A 202 -1.88 -17.58 9.33
CA ASP A 202 -1.82 -18.79 8.55
C ASP A 202 -3.09 -18.91 7.68
N GLY A 203 -2.97 -18.53 6.41
CA GLY A 203 -4.11 -18.39 5.51
C GLY A 203 -3.75 -18.71 4.06
N VAL A 204 -4.67 -18.38 3.13
CA VAL A 204 -4.56 -18.77 1.71
C VAL A 204 -3.25 -18.31 1.07
N LEU A 205 -2.77 -17.10 1.41
CA LEU A 205 -1.51 -16.60 0.86
C LEU A 205 -0.31 -17.35 1.42
N THR A 206 -0.31 -17.65 2.72
CA THR A 206 0.74 -18.45 3.36
C THR A 206 0.81 -19.85 2.75
N GLU A 207 -0.34 -20.49 2.51
CA GLU A 207 -0.41 -21.78 1.82
C GLU A 207 0.18 -21.71 0.40
N ARG A 208 -0.16 -20.68 -0.39
CA ARG A 208 0.42 -20.50 -1.73
C ARG A 208 1.95 -20.33 -1.69
N VAL A 209 2.48 -19.66 -0.67
CA VAL A 209 3.94 -19.52 -0.49
C VAL A 209 4.56 -20.88 -0.17
N ARG A 210 3.93 -21.69 0.70
CA ARG A 210 4.38 -23.06 1.00
C ARG A 210 4.33 -23.95 -0.24
N GLU A 211 3.24 -23.90 -1.00
CA GLU A 211 3.10 -24.63 -2.27
C GLU A 211 4.19 -24.23 -3.26
N GLY A 212 4.43 -22.93 -3.46
CA GLY A 212 5.48 -22.44 -4.36
C GLY A 212 6.90 -22.86 -3.94
N ALA A 213 7.19 -22.91 -2.64
CA ALA A 213 8.46 -23.42 -2.14
C ALA A 213 8.62 -24.94 -2.38
N ALA A 214 7.55 -25.71 -2.20
CA ALA A 214 7.55 -27.16 -2.44
C ALA A 214 7.64 -27.51 -3.94
N GLU A 215 6.98 -26.73 -4.80
CA GLU A 215 7.12 -26.85 -6.26
C GLU A 215 8.56 -26.56 -6.70
N PHE A 216 9.18 -25.51 -6.14
CA PHE A 216 10.58 -25.19 -6.39
C PHE A 216 11.53 -26.33 -5.95
N ASP A 217 11.35 -26.88 -4.75
CA ASP A 217 12.16 -28.02 -4.27
C ASP A 217 12.10 -29.21 -5.24
N ALA A 218 10.91 -29.49 -5.77
CA ALA A 218 10.71 -30.57 -6.74
C ALA A 218 11.36 -30.29 -8.11
N ASP A 219 11.33 -29.04 -8.56
CA ASP A 219 11.87 -28.61 -9.85
C ASP A 219 13.41 -28.46 -9.84
N TYR A 220 14.00 -28.15 -8.68
CA TYR A 220 15.42 -27.89 -8.51
C TYR A 220 16.04 -28.83 -7.46
N PRO A 221 16.10 -30.16 -7.69
CA PRO A 221 16.51 -31.17 -6.71
C PRO A 221 18.00 -31.13 -6.31
N TYR A 222 18.73 -30.11 -6.77
CA TYR A 222 20.12 -29.84 -6.40
C TYR A 222 20.25 -28.66 -5.41
N VAL A 223 19.13 -28.07 -4.98
CA VAL A 223 19.02 -27.02 -3.97
C VAL A 223 17.96 -27.47 -2.99
N ASP A 224 18.32 -27.69 -1.72
CA ASP A 224 17.32 -28.05 -0.70
C ASP A 224 16.45 -26.83 -0.40
N ALA A 225 15.12 -26.96 -0.46
CA ALA A 225 14.23 -25.84 -0.19
C ALA A 225 13.17 -26.12 0.87
N GLY A 226 12.92 -25.13 1.71
CA GLY A 226 11.95 -25.21 2.79
C GLY A 226 11.20 -23.90 3.01
N CYS A 227 10.01 -23.99 3.60
CA CYS A 227 9.18 -22.83 3.92
C CYS A 227 8.98 -22.71 5.43
N GLY A 228 9.20 -21.51 5.97
CA GLY A 228 9.01 -21.20 7.38
C GLY A 228 7.55 -20.93 7.74
N GLU A 229 7.29 -20.84 9.04
CA GLU A 229 5.99 -20.39 9.55
C GLU A 229 5.83 -18.87 9.40
N PRO A 230 4.59 -18.37 9.24
CA PRO A 230 4.33 -16.93 9.27
C PRO A 230 4.68 -16.32 10.64
N LEU A 231 4.61 -14.98 10.74
CA LEU A 231 4.91 -14.28 12.00
C LEU A 231 3.96 -14.73 13.11
N GLY A 232 2.68 -14.95 12.78
CA GLY A 232 1.68 -15.45 13.73
C GLY A 232 1.37 -14.42 14.82
N THR A 233 1.22 -14.92 16.04
CA THR A 233 0.98 -14.13 17.25
C THR A 233 2.16 -14.17 18.21
N ASP A 234 3.39 -14.18 17.67
CA ASP A 234 4.63 -14.22 18.46
C ASP A 234 4.72 -13.03 19.44
N ASP A 235 5.27 -13.27 20.63
CA ASP A 235 5.35 -12.27 21.71
C ASP A 235 6.18 -11.03 21.30
N ARG A 236 7.12 -11.17 20.36
CA ARG A 236 7.88 -10.02 19.82
C ARG A 236 7.01 -9.05 19.04
N LEU A 237 5.86 -9.49 18.51
CA LEU A 237 4.89 -8.56 17.92
C LEU A 237 4.23 -7.69 19.00
N LEU A 238 4.02 -8.23 20.21
CA LEU A 238 3.51 -7.45 21.34
C LEU A 238 4.53 -6.42 21.81
N GLU A 239 5.83 -6.74 21.73
CA GLU A 239 6.90 -5.76 21.97
C GLU A 239 6.85 -4.62 20.96
N VAL A 240 6.76 -4.93 19.66
CA VAL A 240 6.65 -3.89 18.62
C VAL A 240 5.41 -3.02 18.84
N LEU A 241 4.26 -3.62 19.18
CA LEU A 241 3.02 -2.90 19.45
C LEU A 241 3.14 -2.02 20.71
N ALA A 242 3.83 -2.48 21.75
CA ALA A 242 4.11 -1.68 22.94
C ALA A 242 5.02 -0.48 22.62
N ASP A 243 6.04 -0.67 21.78
CA ASP A 243 6.88 0.44 21.32
C ASP A 243 6.06 1.44 20.48
N ARG A 244 5.13 0.96 19.64
CA ARG A 244 4.24 1.85 18.85
C ARG A 244 3.29 2.65 19.73
N PHE A 245 2.85 2.05 20.83
CA PHE A 245 2.06 2.74 21.84
C PHE A 245 2.86 3.88 22.48
N GLU A 246 4.07 3.61 22.96
CA GLU A 246 4.91 4.62 23.62
C GLU A 246 5.34 5.74 22.65
N GLU A 247 5.65 5.41 21.40
CA GLU A 247 5.93 6.41 20.34
C GLU A 247 4.73 7.35 20.11
N ALA A 248 3.53 6.79 20.01
CA ALA A 248 2.29 7.55 19.83
C ALA A 248 2.00 8.46 21.02
N ARG A 249 2.17 7.92 22.22
CA ARG A 249 2.00 8.63 23.49
C ARG A 249 2.98 9.80 23.64
N ALA A 250 4.23 9.62 23.25
CA ALA A 250 5.25 10.66 23.29
C ALA A 250 5.11 11.71 22.17
N GLY A 251 4.21 11.49 21.20
CA GLY A 251 4.05 12.32 20.02
C GLY A 251 5.17 12.17 18.98
N ASP A 252 5.98 11.11 19.09
CA ASP A 252 7.15 10.84 18.25
C ASP A 252 6.83 9.84 17.12
N VAL A 253 5.70 10.06 16.45
CA VAL A 253 5.24 9.17 15.38
C VAL A 253 5.91 9.55 14.06
N SER A 254 7.06 8.95 13.78
CA SER A 254 7.77 9.12 12.51
C SER A 254 7.14 8.26 11.40
N MET A 255 6.13 8.79 10.72
CA MET A 255 5.64 8.20 9.46
C MET A 255 6.55 8.59 8.29
N SER A 256 6.64 7.76 7.24
CA SER A 256 7.39 8.05 6.00
C SER A 256 6.74 9.13 5.12
N CYS A 257 6.25 10.22 5.73
CA CYS A 257 5.48 11.24 5.02
C CYS A 257 6.30 11.94 3.92
N ASP A 258 7.62 12.01 4.06
CA ASP A 258 8.52 12.66 3.10
C ASP A 258 8.61 11.92 1.76
N THR A 259 8.27 10.63 1.72
CA THR A 259 8.20 9.81 0.49
C THR A 259 6.78 9.29 0.23
N CYS A 260 5.79 9.75 0.99
CA CYS A 260 4.43 9.24 0.86
C CYS A 260 3.77 9.83 -0.39
N LYS A 261 3.46 8.97 -1.37
CA LYS A 261 2.79 9.37 -2.62
C LYS A 261 1.45 10.09 -2.46
N TYR A 262 0.81 9.97 -1.29
CA TYR A 262 -0.44 10.66 -0.96
C TYR A 262 -0.23 12.10 -0.43
N LYS A 263 0.98 12.43 0.03
CA LYS A 263 1.29 13.70 0.69
C LYS A 263 2.30 14.55 -0.07
N VAL A 264 3.18 13.92 -0.85
CA VAL A 264 4.23 14.58 -1.64
C VAL A 264 4.01 14.23 -3.11
N GLU A 265 4.20 15.21 -4.00
CA GLU A 265 4.20 14.95 -5.44
C GLU A 265 5.40 14.05 -5.79
N MET A 266 5.12 12.87 -6.35
CA MET A 266 6.11 11.93 -6.84
C MET A 266 5.85 11.67 -8.32
N ASP A 267 6.90 11.78 -9.14
CA ASP A 267 6.83 11.48 -10.57
C ASP A 267 6.32 10.04 -10.78
N GLY A 268 5.32 9.88 -11.67
CA GLY A 268 4.61 8.60 -11.90
C GLY A 268 3.44 8.31 -10.95
N PHE A 269 3.23 9.14 -9.92
CA PHE A 269 2.08 9.07 -9.00
C PHE A 269 1.33 10.42 -8.91
N GLU A 270 1.40 11.24 -9.96
CA GLU A 270 0.83 12.60 -9.98
C GLU A 270 -0.68 12.60 -9.69
N ASP A 271 -1.39 11.54 -10.09
CA ASP A 271 -2.82 11.38 -9.84
C ASP A 271 -3.18 11.01 -8.39
N ASP A 272 -2.24 10.42 -7.63
CA ASP A 272 -2.39 10.01 -6.22
C ASP A 272 -2.01 11.13 -5.23
N SER A 273 -1.36 12.20 -5.72
CA SER A 273 -0.85 13.30 -4.91
C SER A 273 -1.91 14.38 -4.61
N GLY A 274 -1.87 14.93 -3.39
CA GLY A 274 -2.76 16.01 -2.94
C GLY A 274 -3.82 15.53 -1.95
N GLY A 275 -3.75 16.05 -0.73
CA GLY A 275 -4.56 15.58 0.41
C GLY A 275 -6.07 15.54 0.17
N ALA A 276 -6.62 16.37 -0.72
CA ALA A 276 -8.05 16.35 -1.04
C ALA A 276 -8.51 15.09 -1.79
N ARG A 277 -7.70 14.53 -2.71
CA ARG A 277 -8.03 13.29 -3.42
C ARG A 277 -7.86 12.05 -2.55
N ALA A 278 -6.77 11.99 -1.79
CA ALA A 278 -6.57 10.93 -0.80
C ALA A 278 -7.70 10.90 0.23
N MET A 279 -8.14 12.08 0.69
CA MET A 279 -9.30 12.22 1.58
C MET A 279 -10.61 11.80 0.90
N LEU A 280 -10.88 12.25 -0.32
CA LEU A 280 -12.07 11.82 -1.08
C LEU A 280 -12.10 10.31 -1.26
N ARG A 281 -10.97 9.69 -1.60
CA ARG A 281 -10.85 8.23 -1.75
C ARG A 281 -11.12 7.50 -0.44
N ALA A 282 -10.57 7.96 0.68
CA ALA A 282 -10.84 7.40 2.00
C ALA A 282 -12.33 7.53 2.37
N MET A 283 -12.95 8.68 2.09
CA MET A 283 -14.38 8.92 2.34
C MET A 283 -15.26 8.02 1.46
N THR A 284 -14.97 7.89 0.16
CA THR A 284 -15.74 7.00 -0.73
C THR A 284 -15.55 5.54 -0.39
N HIS A 285 -14.32 5.13 -0.03
CA HIS A 285 -14.02 3.78 0.40
C HIS A 285 -14.84 3.42 1.65
N ARG A 286 -14.86 4.29 2.66
CA ARG A 286 -15.69 4.07 3.85
C ARG A 286 -17.18 4.05 3.55
N ALA A 287 -17.67 4.92 2.67
CA ALA A 287 -19.07 4.94 2.28
C ALA A 287 -19.49 3.63 1.58
N ALA A 288 -18.61 3.06 0.74
CA ALA A 288 -18.83 1.77 0.09
C ALA A 288 -18.89 0.59 1.09
N HIS A 289 -18.26 0.73 2.26
CA HIS A 289 -18.24 -0.28 3.32
C HIS A 289 -19.07 0.10 4.56
N ALA A 290 -19.98 1.07 4.41
CA ALA A 290 -20.90 1.47 5.48
C ALA A 290 -21.96 0.41 5.76
N ASP A 291 -22.40 -0.32 4.74
CA ASP A 291 -23.18 -1.54 4.89
C ASP A 291 -22.23 -2.74 4.97
N ARG A 292 -22.06 -3.27 6.19
CA ARG A 292 -21.20 -4.42 6.46
C ARG A 292 -21.92 -5.75 6.23
N SER A 293 -23.17 -5.74 5.75
CA SER A 293 -24.03 -6.93 5.64
C SER A 293 -24.23 -7.47 4.22
N GLU A 294 -24.02 -6.65 3.17
CA GLU A 294 -24.03 -7.09 1.76
C GLU A 294 -22.76 -6.58 1.03
N ILE A 295 -21.90 -7.52 0.58
CA ILE A 295 -20.59 -7.20 -0.01
C ILE A 295 -20.50 -7.92 -1.36
N ASP A 296 -20.47 -7.16 -2.45
CA ASP A 296 -20.24 -7.70 -3.80
C ASP A 296 -18.80 -8.24 -3.94
N ASP A 297 -18.61 -9.27 -4.77
CA ASP A 297 -17.41 -10.14 -4.76
C ASP A 297 -16.24 -9.64 -5.62
N GLU A 298 -16.35 -8.50 -6.30
CA GLU A 298 -15.31 -8.03 -7.24
C GLU A 298 -14.76 -6.62 -6.94
N PRO A 299 -13.42 -6.42 -7.01
CA PRO A 299 -12.86 -5.08 -7.07
C PRO A 299 -13.23 -4.45 -8.42
N HIS A 300 -14.14 -3.47 -8.43
CA HIS A 300 -14.55 -2.82 -9.68
C HIS A 300 -13.39 -2.05 -10.32
N VAL A 301 -12.93 -2.57 -11.46
CA VAL A 301 -12.01 -1.90 -12.39
C VAL A 301 -12.87 -0.96 -13.26
N HIS A 302 -12.51 0.33 -13.34
CA HIS A 302 -13.18 1.23 -14.28
C HIS A 302 -12.74 0.92 -15.72
N ASP A 303 -13.70 0.79 -16.64
CA ASP A 303 -13.44 0.62 -18.07
C ASP A 303 -12.57 1.76 -18.63
N ALA A 304 -11.71 1.42 -19.60
CA ALA A 304 -10.85 2.39 -20.27
C ALA A 304 -11.68 3.28 -21.24
N PRO A 305 -11.45 4.60 -21.28
CA PRO A 305 -12.22 5.53 -22.13
C PRO A 305 -11.90 5.33 -23.62
N GLU A 306 -12.87 5.59 -24.50
CA GLU A 306 -12.69 5.50 -25.96
C GLU A 306 -11.59 6.45 -26.47
N LYS A 307 -11.49 7.65 -25.90
CA LYS A 307 -10.44 8.64 -26.22
C LYS A 307 -9.66 9.07 -24.98
N HIS A 308 -8.35 9.25 -25.12
CA HIS A 308 -7.50 9.81 -24.08
C HIS A 308 -6.78 11.05 -24.60
N VAL A 309 -7.00 12.19 -23.93
CA VAL A 309 -6.41 13.47 -24.28
C VAL A 309 -5.42 13.89 -23.21
N ALA A 310 -4.17 14.07 -23.60
CA ALA A 310 -3.06 14.44 -22.72
C ALA A 310 -2.65 15.89 -23.00
N VAL A 311 -2.80 16.78 -22.01
CA VAL A 311 -2.40 18.19 -22.09
C VAL A 311 -1.07 18.38 -21.39
N CYS A 312 -0.05 18.82 -22.12
CA CYS A 312 1.27 19.13 -21.56
C CYS A 312 1.17 20.33 -20.62
N THR A 313 1.54 20.15 -19.36
CA THR A 313 1.58 21.23 -18.35
C THR A 313 2.98 21.44 -17.78
N ASN A 314 4.00 20.89 -18.44
CA ASN A 314 5.39 21.12 -18.03
C ASN A 314 5.80 22.59 -18.27
N ARG A 315 6.94 23.00 -17.71
CA ARG A 315 7.40 24.38 -17.53
C ARG A 315 7.10 25.36 -18.67
N THR A 316 7.37 24.99 -19.92
CA THR A 316 7.13 25.85 -21.10
C THR A 316 5.62 26.04 -21.34
N CYS A 317 4.88 24.95 -21.56
CA CYS A 317 3.43 25.00 -21.78
C CYS A 317 2.67 25.62 -20.59
N ALA A 318 3.15 25.44 -19.36
CA ALA A 318 2.61 26.12 -18.18
C ALA A 318 2.73 27.64 -18.29
N GLY A 319 3.88 28.14 -18.76
CA GLY A 319 4.11 29.55 -19.05
C GLY A 319 3.21 30.09 -20.18
N ASP A 320 2.86 29.22 -21.13
CA ASP A 320 2.00 29.54 -22.29
C ASP A 320 0.49 29.36 -22.00
N GLY A 321 0.10 29.11 -20.74
CA GLY A 321 -1.31 29.07 -20.33
C GLY A 321 -1.99 27.69 -20.39
N ALA A 322 -1.23 26.59 -20.40
CA ALA A 322 -1.77 25.23 -20.48
C ALA A 322 -2.79 24.85 -19.37
N ALA A 323 -2.70 25.48 -18.19
CA ALA A 323 -3.67 25.25 -17.12
C ALA A 323 -5.09 25.65 -17.55
N THR A 324 -5.23 26.80 -18.21
CA THR A 324 -6.50 27.30 -18.72
C THR A 324 -7.03 26.40 -19.84
N VAL A 325 -6.15 25.95 -20.74
CA VAL A 325 -6.50 25.02 -21.83
C VAL A 325 -6.99 23.67 -21.28
N LEU A 326 -6.32 23.12 -20.27
CA LEU A 326 -6.69 21.87 -19.60
C LEU A 326 -8.09 21.96 -18.97
N GLU A 327 -8.37 23.05 -18.25
CA GLU A 327 -9.68 23.27 -17.63
C GLU A 327 -10.79 23.44 -18.66
N ARG A 328 -10.55 24.20 -19.73
CA ARG A 328 -11.50 24.39 -20.82
C ARG A 328 -11.79 23.10 -21.57
N LEU A 329 -10.77 22.29 -21.88
CA LEU A 329 -10.96 20.99 -22.51
C LEU A 329 -11.79 20.03 -21.65
N ARG A 330 -11.57 20.00 -20.34
CA ARG A 330 -12.38 19.20 -19.40
C ARG A 330 -13.83 19.64 -19.38
N GLN A 331 -14.08 20.94 -19.43
CA GLN A 331 -15.42 21.50 -19.51
C GLN A 331 -16.09 21.15 -20.84
N ALA A 332 -15.42 21.44 -21.95
CA ALA A 332 -15.95 21.23 -23.30
C ALA A 332 -16.29 19.76 -23.59
N VAL A 333 -15.44 18.81 -23.17
CA VAL A 333 -15.73 17.37 -23.35
C VAL A 333 -16.98 16.93 -22.57
N ARG A 334 -17.20 17.46 -21.37
CA ARG A 334 -18.42 17.17 -20.60
C ARG A 334 -19.66 17.76 -21.25
N GLU A 335 -19.55 18.93 -21.87
CA GLU A 335 -20.65 19.59 -22.58
C GLU A 335 -20.99 18.88 -23.91
N CYS A 336 -20.00 18.26 -24.56
CA CYS A 336 -20.18 17.51 -25.80
C CYS A 336 -20.61 16.04 -25.61
N ASP A 337 -20.67 15.54 -24.37
CA ASP A 337 -21.03 14.14 -24.03
C ASP A 337 -20.21 13.09 -24.80
N VAL A 338 -18.89 13.31 -24.88
CA VAL A 338 -17.95 12.39 -25.56
C VAL A 338 -17.25 11.51 -24.53
N ASP A 339 -17.07 10.22 -24.82
CA ASP A 339 -16.28 9.29 -23.99
C ASP A 339 -14.76 9.57 -24.14
N ALA A 340 -14.32 10.67 -23.54
CA ALA A 340 -12.95 11.11 -23.58
C ALA A 340 -12.44 11.49 -22.18
N ARG A 341 -11.28 10.95 -21.80
CA ARG A 341 -10.59 11.33 -20.56
C ARG A 341 -9.55 12.41 -20.84
N ILE A 342 -9.71 13.58 -20.20
CA ILE A 342 -8.72 14.66 -20.26
C ILE A 342 -7.77 14.57 -19.05
N THR A 343 -6.50 14.30 -19.32
CA THR A 343 -5.45 14.19 -18.31
C THR A 343 -4.39 15.28 -18.47
N ARG A 344 -3.77 15.61 -17.34
CA ARG A 344 -2.53 16.37 -17.34
C ARG A 344 -1.40 15.42 -17.76
N SER A 345 -0.46 15.92 -18.55
CA SER A 345 0.78 15.24 -18.86
C SER A 345 1.99 16.12 -18.55
N SER A 346 3.14 15.48 -18.35
CA SER A 346 4.44 16.11 -18.24
C SER A 346 4.93 16.54 -19.64
N CYS A 347 6.24 16.52 -19.93
CA CYS A 347 6.72 16.94 -21.25
C CYS A 347 6.28 15.95 -22.33
N LEU A 348 5.63 16.43 -23.39
CA LEU A 348 5.35 15.63 -24.59
C LEU A 348 6.50 15.66 -25.62
N GLY A 349 7.66 16.22 -25.25
CA GLY A 349 8.84 16.31 -26.12
C GLY A 349 8.78 17.39 -27.22
N GLN A 350 7.68 18.13 -27.32
CA GLN A 350 7.42 19.16 -28.34
C GLN A 350 7.63 20.58 -27.78
N CYS A 351 8.84 20.89 -27.31
CA CYS A 351 9.14 22.21 -26.77
C CYS A 351 9.25 23.26 -27.89
N GLY A 352 8.48 24.34 -27.80
CA GLY A 352 8.55 25.47 -28.74
C GLY A 352 7.17 26.00 -29.14
N ASP A 353 6.18 25.10 -29.23
CA ASP A 353 4.83 25.37 -29.76
C ASP A 353 3.75 25.05 -28.71
N GLY A 354 3.95 25.50 -27.46
CA GLY A 354 3.01 25.25 -26.36
C GLY A 354 1.82 26.22 -26.36
N PRO A 355 0.68 25.87 -25.74
CA PRO A 355 0.34 24.60 -25.09
C PRO A 355 0.14 23.42 -26.07
N ASN A 356 0.69 22.24 -25.70
CA ASN A 356 0.59 21.03 -26.51
C ASN A 356 -0.49 20.07 -25.98
N VAL A 357 -1.26 19.48 -26.89
CA VAL A 357 -2.32 18.50 -26.58
C VAL A 357 -2.19 17.27 -27.49
N ALA A 358 -2.12 16.07 -26.92
CA ALA A 358 -2.09 14.82 -27.67
C ALA A 358 -3.41 14.05 -27.50
N VAL A 359 -3.92 13.47 -28.59
CA VAL A 359 -5.15 12.66 -28.60
C VAL A 359 -4.83 11.23 -29.02
N TYR A 360 -5.20 10.29 -28.16
CA TYR A 360 -5.09 8.84 -28.39
C TYR A 360 -6.48 8.20 -28.47
N PRO A 361 -6.64 7.10 -29.23
CA PRO A 361 -5.61 6.42 -30.05
C PRO A 361 -5.30 7.10 -31.39
N ASP A 362 -5.95 8.24 -31.68
CA ASP A 362 -5.93 8.88 -33.00
C ASP A 362 -4.54 9.38 -33.45
N GLY A 363 -3.58 9.48 -32.53
CA GLY A 363 -2.20 9.88 -32.86
C GLY A 363 -2.12 11.31 -33.39
N VAL A 364 -2.93 12.21 -32.83
CA VAL A 364 -2.99 13.62 -33.25
C VAL A 364 -2.38 14.49 -32.17
N TRP A 365 -1.44 15.35 -32.57
CA TRP A 365 -0.86 16.38 -31.71
C TRP A 365 -1.31 17.76 -32.18
N TYR A 366 -1.82 18.53 -31.23
CA TYR A 366 -2.13 19.94 -31.38
C TYR A 366 -1.07 20.78 -30.67
N GLY A 367 -0.58 21.83 -31.34
CA GLY A 367 0.35 22.83 -30.79
C GLY A 367 -0.30 24.22 -30.74
N GLU A 368 0.30 25.12 -29.97
CA GLU A 368 -0.15 26.51 -29.77
C GLU A 368 -1.64 26.60 -29.36
N VAL A 369 -2.14 25.58 -28.64
CA VAL A 369 -3.57 25.46 -28.34
C VAL A 369 -3.98 26.57 -27.39
N SER A 370 -4.92 27.42 -27.81
CA SER A 370 -5.50 28.44 -26.97
C SER A 370 -6.73 27.93 -26.21
N PRO A 371 -7.18 28.61 -25.14
CA PRO A 371 -8.44 28.27 -24.47
C PRO A 371 -9.66 28.26 -25.39
N ASP A 372 -9.66 29.10 -26.44
CA ASP A 372 -10.77 29.20 -27.41
C ASP A 372 -10.80 28.00 -28.39
N ASP A 373 -9.69 27.26 -28.49
CA ASP A 373 -9.59 26.06 -29.32
C ASP A 373 -10.10 24.78 -28.64
N ALA A 374 -10.28 24.82 -27.31
CA ALA A 374 -10.70 23.68 -26.51
C ALA A 374 -12.07 23.13 -26.95
N ASP A 375 -13.02 24.01 -27.26
CA ASP A 375 -14.37 23.62 -27.71
C ASP A 375 -14.33 22.94 -29.09
N ARG A 376 -13.44 23.41 -29.96
CA ARG A 376 -13.23 22.85 -31.30
C ARG A 376 -12.62 21.46 -31.23
N ILE A 377 -11.61 21.29 -30.37
CA ILE A 377 -10.97 19.99 -30.13
C ILE A 377 -11.97 19.02 -29.50
N ALA A 378 -12.70 19.43 -28.46
CA ALA A 378 -13.70 18.58 -27.81
C ALA A 378 -14.80 18.10 -28.77
N THR A 379 -15.33 19.01 -29.60
CA THR A 379 -16.29 18.67 -30.66
C THR A 379 -15.68 17.67 -31.65
N SER A 380 -14.39 17.81 -31.96
CA SER A 380 -13.71 16.93 -32.89
C SER A 380 -13.56 15.51 -32.34
N LEU A 381 -13.42 15.31 -31.02
CA LEU A 381 -13.25 13.97 -30.42
C LEU A 381 -14.43 13.03 -30.64
N GLY A 382 -15.66 13.57 -30.73
CA GLY A 382 -16.88 12.80 -31.01
C GLY A 382 -17.14 12.57 -32.51
N THR A 383 -16.22 13.01 -33.38
CA THR A 383 -16.32 12.86 -34.84
C THR A 383 -14.99 12.33 -35.37
N ASP A 384 -14.95 11.61 -36.49
CA ASP A 384 -13.66 11.22 -37.12
C ASP A 384 -12.97 12.42 -37.82
N ARG A 385 -12.90 13.58 -37.17
CA ARG A 385 -12.36 14.83 -37.70
C ARG A 385 -11.32 15.41 -36.76
N ILE A 386 -10.33 16.08 -37.36
CA ILE A 386 -9.24 16.77 -36.66
C ILE A 386 -9.35 18.28 -36.87
N VAL A 387 -8.86 19.06 -35.90
CA VAL A 387 -8.75 20.52 -36.03
C VAL A 387 -7.46 20.86 -36.78
N SER A 388 -7.46 20.65 -38.10
CA SER A 388 -6.28 20.65 -38.96
C SER A 388 -5.36 21.88 -38.85
N GLU A 389 -5.91 23.03 -38.47
CA GLU A 389 -5.15 24.29 -38.31
C GLU A 389 -4.24 24.30 -37.10
N LEU A 390 -4.54 23.47 -36.08
CA LEU A 390 -3.79 23.37 -34.84
C LEU A 390 -2.85 22.16 -34.83
N VAL A 391 -2.93 21.31 -35.85
CA VAL A 391 -2.18 20.05 -35.89
C VAL A 391 -0.71 20.37 -36.09
N SER A 392 0.07 20.11 -35.04
CA SER A 392 1.52 20.23 -35.08
C SER A 392 2.18 18.95 -35.60
N GLN A 393 1.55 17.78 -35.37
CA GLN A 393 2.00 16.49 -35.88
C GLN A 393 0.86 15.46 -35.92
N THR A 394 0.91 14.55 -36.89
CA THR A 394 0.14 13.31 -36.89
C THR A 394 1.12 12.12 -36.96
N LEU A 395 0.90 11.06 -36.19
CA LEU A 395 1.65 9.80 -36.34
C LEU A 395 1.08 8.91 -37.45
#